data_AF-A0A7D9LL80-F1
#
_entry.id   AF-A0A7D9LL80-F1
#
_cell.length_a   1.000
_cell.length_b   1.000
_cell.length_c   1.000
_cell.angle_alpha   90.00
_cell.angle_beta   90.00
_cell.angle_gamma   90.00
#
_symmetry.space_group_name_H-M   'P 1'
#
loop_
_entity.id
_entity.type
_entity.pdbx_description
1 polymer ?
#
loop_
_entity_poly.entity_id
_entity_poly.type
_entity_poly.pdbx_seq_one_letter_code
_entity_poly.pdbx_strand_id
1 'polypeptide(L)'
;KRRRKRNANTESPIAIVSITPSLSRVKRFGIIPKVTLFSAVFLVTWLFDINQACDNWYYSQDVNNIATVQAELPPCPTSVRQIRADEQFVADSGIKRILSGFYHPGSTSCFRSRTASPSGAGEQCCYDGDSLIVGPPGGGSLDIASPDNFWGHIKRDVLPWWACCKITDNCNKYYQRRPSDDGSRYAPPQAAATSGDPHLSTFDGTFYTFNGYGEYILLQVNNSEDLEFQGRMIPIVDDQGRRTNATALTTLVVRAAASDTVQ
;
A
#
# COMPACT_ATOMS: atom_id res chain seq x y z
N LYS A 1 40.72 32.75 8.56
CA LYS A 1 39.29 32.82 8.18
C LYS A 1 38.47 31.94 9.13
N ARG A 2 37.87 32.52 10.19
CA ARG A 2 37.12 31.80 11.23
C ARG A 2 35.68 31.54 10.74
N ARG A 3 35.30 30.27 10.64
CA ARG A 3 33.94 29.79 10.30
C ARG A 3 33.05 30.00 11.53
N ARG A 4 32.10 30.94 11.48
CA ARG A 4 31.09 31.13 12.53
C ARG A 4 30.11 29.95 12.48
N LYS A 5 30.09 29.13 13.53
CA LYS A 5 29.03 28.14 13.78
C LYS A 5 27.71 28.90 13.95
N ARG A 6 26.69 28.60 13.14
CA ARG A 6 25.31 29.06 13.38
C ARG A 6 24.73 28.25 14.54
N ASN A 7 24.04 28.96 15.44
CA ASN A 7 23.30 28.40 16.57
C ASN A 7 22.23 27.41 16.09
N ALA A 8 22.09 26.30 16.80
CA ALA A 8 21.24 25.16 16.47
C ALA A 8 19.83 25.23 17.11
N ASN A 9 19.25 26.42 17.31
CA ASN A 9 18.02 26.57 18.10
C ASN A 9 16.86 27.29 17.36
N THR A 10 16.83 27.25 16.03
CA THR A 10 15.62 27.65 15.27
C THR A 10 15.04 26.42 14.60
N GLU A 11 14.29 25.65 15.39
CA GLU A 11 13.37 24.66 14.84
C GLU A 11 12.23 25.42 14.16
N SER A 12 12.35 25.60 12.84
CA SER A 12 11.19 25.89 12.01
C SER A 12 10.31 24.63 12.01
N PRO A 13 9.03 24.70 12.39
CA PRO A 13 8.16 23.54 12.34
C PRO A 13 8.07 23.07 10.89
N ILE A 14 8.65 21.91 10.60
CA ILE A 14 8.47 21.22 9.32
C ILE A 14 7.01 20.80 9.29
N ALA A 15 6.19 21.49 8.50
CA ALA A 15 4.82 21.09 8.25
C ALA A 15 4.85 19.92 7.25
N ILE A 16 4.94 18.70 7.78
CA ILE A 16 4.70 17.49 6.99
C ILE A 16 3.19 17.34 6.85
N VAL A 17 2.66 17.66 5.68
CA VAL A 17 1.24 17.42 5.35
C VAL A 17 1.10 15.95 4.94
N SER A 18 0.83 15.08 5.92
CA SER A 18 0.44 13.69 5.69
C SER A 18 -1.05 13.64 5.37
N ILE A 19 -1.40 13.43 4.10
CA ILE A 19 -2.79 13.25 3.68
C ILE A 19 -3.20 11.82 4.01
N THR A 20 -3.83 11.63 5.16
CA THR A 20 -4.40 10.33 5.55
C THR A 20 -5.84 10.28 5.02
N PRO A 21 -6.25 9.26 4.24
CA PRO A 21 -7.64 9.13 3.83
C PRO A 21 -8.54 9.04 5.08
N SER A 22 -9.54 9.90 5.14
CA SER A 22 -10.56 9.88 6.19
C SER A 22 -11.24 8.52 6.18
N LEU A 23 -10.99 7.70 7.21
CA LEU A 23 -11.73 6.46 7.44
C LEU A 23 -13.22 6.79 7.48
N SER A 24 -13.96 6.23 6.52
CA SER A 24 -15.41 6.33 6.50
C SER A 24 -15.97 5.83 7.83
N ARG A 25 -16.84 6.64 8.42
CA ARG A 25 -17.44 6.42 9.74
C ARG A 25 -18.34 5.18 9.67
N VAL A 26 -17.82 4.01 10.08
CA VAL A 26 -18.61 2.79 10.20
C VAL A 26 -19.65 2.99 11.31
N LYS A 27 -20.93 3.03 10.94
CA LYS A 27 -22.03 3.00 11.90
C LYS A 27 -21.96 1.67 12.66
N ARG A 28 -21.70 1.74 13.96
CA ARG A 28 -21.94 0.63 14.89
C ARG A 28 -23.44 0.37 14.94
N PHE A 29 -23.89 -0.68 14.28
CA PHE A 29 -25.12 -1.36 14.67
C PHE A 29 -24.72 -2.73 15.22
N GLY A 30 -24.80 -2.84 16.55
CA GLY A 30 -24.70 -4.11 17.24
C GLY A 30 -26.00 -4.88 17.04
N ILE A 31 -25.89 -6.04 16.42
CA ILE A 31 -26.72 -7.21 16.70
C ILE A 31 -25.76 -8.39 16.57
N ILE A 32 -25.49 -9.09 17.67
CA ILE A 32 -24.77 -10.37 17.67
C ILE A 32 -25.77 -11.39 17.14
N PRO A 33 -25.64 -11.93 15.91
CA PRO A 33 -26.39 -13.13 15.58
C PRO A 33 -25.68 -14.27 16.29
N LYS A 34 -26.41 -15.04 17.09
CA LYS A 34 -25.94 -16.33 17.58
C LYS A 34 -25.61 -17.17 16.35
N VAL A 35 -24.33 -17.23 15.99
CA VAL A 35 -23.83 -18.13 14.95
C VAL A 35 -23.96 -19.53 15.54
N THR A 36 -25.04 -20.21 15.19
CA THR A 36 -25.12 -21.66 15.37
C THR A 36 -23.94 -22.25 14.63
N LEU A 37 -23.03 -22.85 15.40
CA LEU A 37 -21.90 -23.61 14.90
C LEU A 37 -22.37 -24.46 13.71
N PHE A 38 -21.68 -24.27 12.58
CA PHE A 38 -21.60 -25.17 11.43
C PHE A 38 -22.43 -26.43 11.58
N SER A 39 -23.62 -26.46 10.95
CA SER A 39 -24.28 -27.74 10.70
C SER A 39 -23.29 -28.59 9.91
N ALA A 40 -22.88 -29.71 10.49
CA ALA A 40 -21.94 -30.65 9.90
C ALA A 40 -22.33 -31.03 8.45
N VAL A 41 -23.62 -30.92 8.11
CA VAL A 41 -24.17 -31.21 6.78
C VAL A 41 -23.60 -30.29 5.67
N PHE A 42 -23.31 -29.02 5.96
CA PHE A 42 -22.72 -28.11 4.96
C PHE A 42 -21.22 -28.33 4.75
N LEU A 43 -20.53 -28.89 5.74
CA LEU A 43 -19.17 -29.40 5.59
C LEU A 43 -19.19 -30.73 4.84
N VAL A 44 -20.21 -31.58 5.06
CA VAL A 44 -20.31 -32.93 4.51
C VAL A 44 -20.64 -32.96 3.01
N THR A 45 -21.29 -31.95 2.43
CA THR A 45 -21.51 -31.89 0.97
C THR A 45 -20.33 -31.27 0.19
N TRP A 46 -19.36 -30.65 0.88
CA TRP A 46 -18.06 -30.25 0.31
C TRP A 46 -16.99 -31.34 0.43
N LEU A 47 -17.31 -32.48 1.05
CA LEU A 47 -16.48 -33.68 1.13
C LEU A 47 -16.64 -34.61 -0.10
N PHE A 48 -16.93 -34.06 -1.27
CA PHE A 48 -16.69 -34.79 -2.52
C PHE A 48 -15.18 -34.76 -2.79
N ASP A 49 -14.52 -35.79 -2.26
CA ASP A 49 -13.10 -36.12 -2.37
C ASP A 49 -12.15 -34.94 -2.12
N ILE A 50 -11.82 -34.73 -0.84
CA ILE A 50 -10.90 -33.68 -0.39
C ILE A 50 -9.53 -33.76 -1.10
N ASN A 51 -9.15 -34.96 -1.59
CA ASN A 51 -7.95 -35.18 -2.39
C ASN A 51 -8.02 -34.53 -3.77
N GLN A 52 -9.23 -34.33 -4.32
CA GLN A 52 -9.46 -33.69 -5.61
C GLN A 52 -9.78 -32.20 -5.48
N ALA A 53 -10.00 -31.67 -4.26
CA ALA A 53 -10.38 -30.28 -4.06
C ALA A 53 -9.34 -29.29 -4.64
N CYS A 54 -8.05 -29.58 -4.47
CA CYS A 54 -6.98 -28.77 -5.07
C CYS A 54 -7.03 -28.82 -6.61
N ASP A 55 -7.22 -30.00 -7.18
CA ASP A 55 -7.26 -30.19 -8.63
C ASP A 55 -8.49 -29.52 -9.26
N ASN A 56 -9.66 -29.75 -8.68
CA ASN A 56 -10.91 -29.12 -9.11
C ASN A 56 -10.80 -27.60 -9.08
N TRP A 57 -10.24 -27.03 -8.00
CA TRP A 57 -9.98 -25.60 -7.95
C TRP A 57 -8.95 -25.15 -8.99
N TYR A 58 -7.84 -25.87 -9.14
CA TYR A 58 -6.75 -25.52 -10.06
C TYR A 58 -7.22 -25.47 -11.52
N TYR A 59 -8.03 -26.44 -11.94
CA TYR A 59 -8.60 -26.50 -13.28
C TYR A 59 -9.80 -25.57 -13.49
N SER A 60 -10.45 -25.09 -12.42
CA SER A 60 -11.53 -24.11 -12.52
C SER A 60 -11.04 -22.66 -12.63
N GLN A 61 -9.73 -22.39 -12.48
CA GLN A 61 -9.21 -21.02 -12.53
C GLN A 61 -9.03 -20.53 -13.97
N ASP A 62 -9.42 -19.29 -14.24
CA ASP A 62 -9.15 -18.59 -15.49
C ASP A 62 -7.77 -17.91 -15.45
N VAL A 63 -6.84 -18.39 -16.28
CA VAL A 63 -5.45 -17.91 -16.33
C VAL A 63 -5.35 -16.50 -16.88
N ASN A 64 -6.20 -16.13 -17.84
CA ASN A 64 -6.18 -14.80 -18.44
C ASN A 64 -6.63 -13.75 -17.42
N ASN A 65 -7.64 -14.10 -16.62
CA ASN A 65 -8.09 -13.26 -15.52
C ASN A 65 -6.99 -13.06 -14.46
N ILE A 66 -6.23 -14.10 -14.11
CA ILE A 66 -5.13 -13.99 -13.14
C ILE A 66 -4.05 -13.01 -13.61
N ALA A 67 -3.64 -13.07 -14.88
CA ALA A 67 -2.63 -12.16 -15.43
C ALA A 67 -3.10 -10.70 -15.42
N THR A 68 -4.38 -10.45 -15.76
CA THR A 68 -4.99 -9.12 -15.70
C THR A 68 -5.00 -8.59 -14.27
N VAL A 69 -5.44 -9.41 -13.30
CA VAL A 69 -5.48 -9.03 -11.89
C VAL A 69 -4.08 -8.71 -11.35
N GLN A 70 -3.08 -9.54 -11.68
CA GLN A 70 -1.70 -9.31 -11.24
C GLN A 70 -1.13 -7.97 -11.75
N ALA A 71 -1.54 -7.52 -12.94
CA ALA A 71 -1.13 -6.23 -13.49
C ALA A 71 -1.75 -5.03 -12.75
N GLU A 72 -2.88 -5.21 -12.07
CA GLU A 72 -3.52 -4.16 -11.25
C GLU A 72 -2.89 -4.00 -9.86
N LEU A 73 -2.11 -5.00 -9.41
CA LEU A 73 -1.60 -5.07 -8.05
C LEU A 73 -0.24 -4.36 -7.91
N PRO A 74 -0.02 -3.66 -6.77
CA PRO A 74 1.28 -3.06 -6.49
C PRO A 74 2.33 -4.17 -6.34
N PRO A 75 3.51 -4.04 -6.99
CA PRO A 75 4.56 -5.04 -6.89
C PRO A 75 5.15 -5.11 -5.48
N CYS A 76 5.58 -6.29 -5.05
CA CYS A 76 6.17 -6.48 -3.73
C CYS A 76 7.57 -5.85 -3.67
N PRO A 77 7.84 -4.98 -2.70
CA PRO A 77 9.19 -4.53 -2.44
C PRO A 77 10.13 -5.69 -2.13
N THR A 78 11.40 -5.62 -2.54
CA THR A 78 12.35 -6.73 -2.33
C THR A 78 12.93 -6.77 -0.91
N SER A 79 12.67 -5.74 -0.09
CA SER A 79 13.10 -5.67 1.30
C SER A 79 12.04 -5.14 2.27
N VAL A 80 12.14 -5.53 3.54
CA VAL A 80 11.27 -5.03 4.62
C VAL A 80 11.47 -3.53 4.83
N ARG A 81 12.69 -3.02 4.62
CA ARG A 81 12.94 -1.58 4.66
C ARG A 81 12.11 -0.82 3.62
N GLN A 82 12.03 -1.32 2.39
CA GLN A 82 11.26 -0.67 1.34
C GLN A 82 9.76 -0.75 1.62
N ILE A 83 9.22 -1.92 1.96
CA ILE A 83 7.77 -2.05 2.19
C ILE A 83 7.26 -1.27 3.41
N ARG A 84 8.13 -1.00 4.40
CA ARG A 84 7.77 -0.11 5.53
C ARG A 84 7.72 1.37 5.14
N ALA A 85 8.47 1.77 4.12
CA ALA A 85 8.42 3.11 3.56
C ALA A 85 7.33 3.27 2.50
N ASP A 86 6.80 2.15 1.99
CA ASP A 86 5.79 2.12 0.96
C ASP A 86 4.37 2.16 1.57
N GLU A 87 3.69 3.28 1.40
CA GLU A 87 2.37 3.51 1.99
C GLU A 87 1.24 2.67 1.34
N GLN A 88 1.52 2.06 0.17
CA GLN A 88 0.58 1.15 -0.49
C GLN A 88 0.36 -0.13 0.31
N PHE A 89 1.23 -0.45 1.27
CA PHE A 89 1.16 -1.66 2.06
C PHE A 89 0.90 -1.39 3.55
N VAL A 90 0.39 -2.42 4.24
CA VAL A 90 0.16 -2.43 5.68
C VAL A 90 0.62 -3.76 6.27
N ALA A 91 1.33 -3.69 7.40
CA ALA A 91 1.79 -4.88 8.10
C ALA A 91 0.61 -5.72 8.63
N ASP A 92 0.74 -7.03 8.53
CA ASP A 92 -0.18 -7.95 9.17
C ASP A 92 -0.15 -7.74 10.69
N SER A 93 -1.35 -7.62 11.28
CA SER A 93 -1.54 -7.32 12.70
C SER A 93 -2.61 -8.22 13.33
N GLY A 94 -2.63 -8.26 14.66
CA GLY A 94 -3.58 -9.08 15.42
C GLY A 94 -3.52 -10.55 15.03
N ILE A 95 -4.69 -11.14 14.75
CA ILE A 95 -4.82 -12.56 14.37
C ILE A 95 -4.10 -12.89 13.05
N LYS A 96 -4.01 -11.94 12.10
CA LYS A 96 -3.32 -12.15 10.82
C LYS A 96 -1.84 -12.46 11.06
N ARG A 97 -1.19 -11.68 11.93
CA ARG A 97 0.21 -11.87 12.34
C ARG A 97 0.45 -13.22 13.03
N ILE A 98 -0.51 -13.65 13.85
CA ILE A 98 -0.43 -14.94 14.56
C ILE A 98 -0.52 -16.09 13.55
N LEU A 99 -1.38 -15.96 12.54
CA LEU A 99 -1.59 -16.98 11.53
C LEU A 99 -0.53 -16.94 10.42
N SER A 100 0.29 -15.89 10.32
CA SER A 100 1.36 -15.78 9.31
C SER A 100 2.29 -16.99 9.33
N GLY A 101 2.73 -17.48 10.50
CA GLY A 101 3.61 -18.65 10.55
C GLY A 101 2.94 -19.97 10.10
N PHE A 102 1.62 -20.05 10.13
CA PHE A 102 0.87 -21.22 9.65
C PHE A 102 0.72 -21.21 8.13
N TYR A 103 0.30 -20.07 7.57
CA TYR A 103 0.07 -19.88 6.14
C TYR A 103 1.35 -19.63 5.34
N HIS A 104 2.35 -19.03 5.99
CA HIS A 104 3.60 -18.57 5.40
C HIS A 104 4.78 -19.08 6.23
N PRO A 105 5.03 -20.40 6.26
CA PRO A 105 6.13 -21.01 6.99
C PRO A 105 7.48 -20.39 6.58
N GLY A 106 8.30 -20.03 7.57
CA GLY A 106 9.58 -19.35 7.35
C GLY A 106 9.49 -17.82 7.28
N SER A 107 8.29 -17.24 7.17
CA SER A 107 8.13 -15.78 7.21
C SER A 107 8.27 -15.22 8.62
N THR A 108 9.00 -14.11 8.75
CA THR A 108 9.09 -13.30 9.97
C THR A 108 8.07 -12.17 9.98
N SER A 109 7.69 -11.67 8.80
CA SER A 109 6.69 -10.61 8.65
C SER A 109 6.00 -10.67 7.29
N CYS A 110 4.70 -10.40 7.29
CA CYS A 110 3.92 -10.25 6.08
C CYS A 110 3.20 -8.90 6.06
N PHE A 111 2.95 -8.41 4.86
CA PHE A 111 2.31 -7.14 4.57
C PHE A 111 1.30 -7.37 3.46
N ARG A 112 0.24 -6.56 3.44
CA ARG A 112 -0.79 -6.63 2.41
C ARG A 112 -1.03 -5.26 1.78
N SER A 113 -1.49 -5.24 0.54
CA SER A 113 -1.96 -4.01 -0.09
C SER A 113 -3.06 -3.38 0.77
N ARG A 114 -2.98 -2.06 0.94
CA ARG A 114 -3.91 -1.28 1.78
C ARG A 114 -5.28 -1.15 1.16
N THR A 115 -5.34 -1.10 -0.16
CA THR A 115 -6.57 -0.95 -0.94
C THR A 115 -6.74 -2.14 -1.87
N ALA A 116 -7.99 -2.51 -2.12
CA ALA A 116 -8.32 -3.46 -3.16
C ALA A 116 -8.02 -2.87 -4.55
N SER A 117 -7.63 -3.72 -5.50
CA SER A 117 -7.53 -3.35 -6.91
C SER A 117 -8.91 -3.03 -7.51
N PRO A 118 -8.99 -2.45 -8.74
CA PRO A 118 -10.25 -2.29 -9.46
C PRO A 118 -11.07 -3.58 -9.58
N SER A 119 -10.41 -4.73 -9.78
CA SER A 119 -11.04 -6.06 -9.78
C SER A 119 -11.37 -6.60 -8.38
N GLY A 120 -11.10 -5.85 -7.32
CA GLY A 120 -11.36 -6.22 -5.93
C GLY A 120 -10.31 -7.15 -5.32
N ALA A 121 -9.16 -7.31 -5.98
CA ALA A 121 -8.06 -8.18 -5.56
C ALA A 121 -7.11 -7.49 -4.56
N GLY A 122 -6.20 -8.24 -3.95
CA GLY A 122 -5.16 -7.71 -3.07
C GLY A 122 -3.83 -8.41 -3.29
N GLU A 123 -2.75 -7.83 -2.77
CA GLU A 123 -1.41 -8.42 -2.79
C GLU A 123 -0.96 -8.72 -1.37
N GLN A 124 -0.30 -9.86 -1.15
CA GLN A 124 0.39 -10.15 0.11
C GLN A 124 1.88 -10.42 -0.15
N CYS A 125 2.74 -9.68 0.54
CA CYS A 125 4.20 -9.84 0.50
C CYS A 125 4.70 -10.38 1.84
N CYS A 126 5.46 -11.47 1.84
CA CYS A 126 6.03 -12.07 3.06
C CYS A 126 7.55 -12.13 2.98
N TYR A 127 8.20 -11.91 4.12
CA TYR A 127 9.65 -11.77 4.22
C TYR A 127 10.21 -12.69 5.30
N ASP A 128 11.41 -13.22 5.05
CA ASP A 128 12.29 -13.81 6.05
C ASP A 128 13.41 -12.81 6.35
N GLY A 129 13.39 -12.24 7.55
CA GLY A 129 14.23 -11.09 7.89
C GLY A 129 13.93 -9.89 6.99
N ASP A 130 14.88 -9.52 6.13
CA ASP A 130 14.75 -8.41 5.17
C ASP A 130 14.59 -8.90 3.72
N SER A 131 14.46 -10.21 3.48
CA SER A 131 14.42 -10.81 2.14
C SER A 131 13.01 -11.28 1.79
N LEU A 132 12.54 -10.90 0.59
CA LEU A 132 11.25 -11.34 0.05
C LEU A 132 11.26 -12.86 -0.19
N ILE A 133 10.21 -13.55 0.30
CA ILE A 133 9.99 -14.96 0.04
C ILE A 133 9.09 -15.09 -1.19
N VAL A 134 9.54 -15.84 -2.19
CA VAL A 134 8.82 -16.04 -3.45
C VAL A 134 8.47 -17.52 -3.61
N GLY A 135 7.19 -17.80 -3.84
CA GLY A 135 6.70 -19.15 -4.10
C GLY A 135 6.44 -19.99 -2.85
N PRO A 136 6.10 -21.28 -3.05
CA PRO A 136 5.73 -22.17 -1.97
C PRO A 136 6.93 -22.54 -1.07
N PRO A 137 6.68 -22.93 0.19
CA PRO A 137 5.38 -22.91 0.87
C PRO A 137 5.10 -21.60 1.62
N GLY A 138 6.04 -20.66 1.63
CA GLY A 138 6.07 -19.53 2.57
C GLY A 138 5.92 -18.13 1.96
N GLY A 139 5.93 -18.02 0.63
CA GLY A 139 5.79 -16.75 -0.07
C GLY A 139 4.38 -16.19 0.07
N GLY A 140 4.28 -14.88 0.15
CA GLY A 140 2.98 -14.23 -0.01
C GLY A 140 2.42 -14.45 -1.43
N SER A 141 1.15 -14.17 -1.65
CA SER A 141 0.50 -14.36 -2.96
C SER A 141 -0.48 -13.25 -3.24
N LEU A 142 -0.82 -13.08 -4.52
CA LEU A 142 -2.01 -12.32 -4.87
C LEU A 142 -3.27 -13.01 -4.33
N ASP A 143 -4.23 -12.21 -3.91
CA ASP A 143 -5.57 -12.61 -3.47
C ASP A 143 -6.59 -12.13 -4.52
N ILE A 144 -7.34 -13.04 -5.14
CA ILE A 144 -8.42 -12.62 -6.08
C ILE A 144 -9.51 -11.84 -5.36
N ALA A 145 -9.69 -12.09 -4.06
CA ALA A 145 -10.54 -11.29 -3.21
C ALA A 145 -9.70 -10.67 -2.10
N SER A 146 -9.58 -9.35 -2.14
CA SER A 146 -8.96 -8.60 -1.05
C SER A 146 -9.60 -8.96 0.30
N PRO A 147 -8.85 -8.91 1.41
CA PRO A 147 -9.37 -9.23 2.74
C PRO A 147 -10.56 -8.37 3.21
N ASP A 148 -10.81 -7.23 2.55
CA ASP A 148 -11.99 -6.39 2.77
C ASP A 148 -13.28 -7.17 2.44
N ASN A 149 -13.24 -8.05 1.44
CA ASN A 149 -14.26 -9.06 1.20
C ASN A 149 -13.90 -10.35 1.95
N PHE A 150 -14.09 -10.34 3.27
CA PHE A 150 -13.72 -11.46 4.16
C PHE A 150 -14.17 -12.83 3.63
N TRP A 151 -15.46 -13.00 3.31
CA TRP A 151 -15.99 -14.28 2.85
C TRP A 151 -15.48 -14.67 1.46
N GLY A 152 -15.28 -13.69 0.58
CA GLY A 152 -14.66 -13.91 -0.72
C GLY A 152 -13.22 -14.41 -0.60
N HIS A 153 -12.42 -13.76 0.24
CA HIS A 153 -11.02 -14.10 0.51
C HIS A 153 -10.89 -15.50 1.10
N ILE A 154 -11.72 -15.82 2.12
CA ILE A 154 -11.71 -17.16 2.71
C ILE A 154 -12.02 -18.23 1.65
N LYS A 155 -13.06 -18.04 0.83
CA LYS A 155 -13.48 -19.06 -0.14
C LYS A 155 -12.56 -19.19 -1.35
N ARG A 156 -12.02 -18.08 -1.86
CA ARG A 156 -11.31 -18.03 -3.15
C ARG A 156 -9.79 -18.10 -3.04
N ASP A 157 -9.25 -17.80 -1.86
CA ASP A 157 -7.81 -17.67 -1.65
C ASP A 157 -7.32 -18.55 -0.48
N VAL A 158 -8.02 -18.58 0.66
CA VAL A 158 -7.59 -19.35 1.85
C VAL A 158 -7.95 -20.84 1.80
N LEU A 159 -9.20 -21.19 1.49
CA LEU A 159 -9.63 -22.60 1.39
C LEU A 159 -8.84 -23.38 0.31
N PRO A 160 -8.59 -22.82 -0.89
CA PRO A 160 -7.76 -23.50 -1.88
C PRO A 160 -6.30 -23.66 -1.46
N TRP A 161 -5.73 -22.69 -0.73
CA TRP A 161 -4.40 -22.84 -0.15
C TRP A 161 -4.38 -24.02 0.83
N TRP A 162 -5.39 -24.14 1.69
CA TRP A 162 -5.48 -25.26 2.64
C TRP A 162 -5.61 -26.60 1.91
N ALA A 163 -6.48 -26.69 0.89
CA ALA A 163 -6.62 -27.87 0.05
C ALA A 163 -5.29 -28.27 -0.62
N CYS A 164 -4.62 -27.32 -1.28
CA CYS A 164 -3.41 -27.61 -2.03
C CYS A 164 -2.16 -27.81 -1.16
N CYS A 165 -1.92 -26.93 -0.18
CA CYS A 165 -0.66 -26.88 0.58
C CYS A 165 -0.67 -27.69 1.89
N LYS A 166 -1.85 -27.99 2.46
CA LYS A 166 -1.94 -28.76 3.73
C LYS A 166 -2.51 -30.15 3.58
N ILE A 167 -3.42 -30.38 2.63
CA ILE A 167 -4.05 -31.70 2.47
C ILE A 167 -3.31 -32.55 1.43
N THR A 168 -3.10 -32.01 0.23
CA THR A 168 -2.68 -32.82 -0.94
C THR A 168 -1.21 -32.67 -1.34
N ASP A 169 -0.41 -31.93 -0.56
CA ASP A 169 1.02 -31.61 -0.85
C ASP A 169 1.28 -31.07 -2.27
N ASN A 170 0.28 -30.38 -2.85
CA ASN A 170 0.30 -29.80 -4.19
C ASN A 170 0.46 -28.28 -4.12
N CYS A 171 1.26 -27.76 -3.19
CA CYS A 171 1.35 -26.32 -2.96
C CYS A 171 1.81 -25.55 -4.21
N ASN A 172 2.63 -26.17 -5.06
CA ASN A 172 3.00 -25.64 -6.37
C ASN A 172 1.79 -25.29 -7.25
N LYS A 173 0.70 -26.09 -7.23
CA LYS A 173 -0.53 -25.79 -7.99
C LYS A 173 -1.22 -24.52 -7.47
N TYR A 174 -1.16 -24.27 -6.16
CA TYR A 174 -1.67 -23.03 -5.58
C TYR A 174 -0.93 -21.82 -6.15
N TYR A 175 0.39 -21.80 -6.04
CA TYR A 175 1.21 -20.68 -6.50
C TYR A 175 1.21 -20.51 -8.03
N GLN A 176 0.84 -21.53 -8.81
CA GLN A 176 0.60 -21.36 -10.25
C GLN A 176 -0.68 -20.55 -10.57
N ARG A 177 -1.65 -20.51 -9.65
CA ARG A 177 -2.91 -19.76 -9.82
C ARG A 177 -3.03 -18.54 -8.91
N ARG A 178 -2.19 -18.46 -7.88
CA ARG A 178 -2.00 -17.33 -6.98
C ARG A 178 -0.49 -17.07 -6.85
N PRO A 179 0.17 -16.64 -7.93
CA PRO A 179 1.61 -16.43 -7.92
C PRO A 179 2.00 -15.39 -6.85
N SER A 180 3.18 -15.62 -6.25
CA SER A 180 3.90 -14.60 -5.52
C SER A 180 4.42 -13.56 -6.50
N ASP A 181 4.39 -12.29 -6.12
CA ASP A 181 5.23 -11.30 -6.77
C ASP A 181 6.70 -11.50 -6.38
N ASP A 182 7.60 -11.44 -7.36
CA ASP A 182 9.04 -11.64 -7.16
C ASP A 182 9.81 -10.32 -6.93
N GLY A 183 9.09 -9.21 -6.87
CA GLY A 183 9.63 -7.87 -6.72
C GLY A 183 10.41 -7.34 -7.93
N SER A 184 10.46 -8.07 -9.05
CA SER A 184 11.17 -7.64 -10.26
C SER A 184 10.60 -6.35 -10.87
N ARG A 185 9.31 -6.10 -10.65
CA ARG A 185 8.59 -4.90 -11.10
C ARG A 185 8.63 -3.76 -10.09
N TYR A 186 9.20 -3.98 -8.90
CA TYR A 186 9.16 -2.98 -7.84
C TYR A 186 10.04 -1.78 -8.15
N ALA A 187 9.42 -0.60 -8.18
CA ALA A 187 10.09 0.68 -8.16
C ALA A 187 9.60 1.46 -6.93
N PRO A 188 10.50 1.93 -6.05
CA PRO A 188 10.09 2.73 -4.89
C PRO A 188 9.24 3.93 -5.33
N PRO A 189 8.12 4.23 -4.64
CA PRO A 189 7.35 5.42 -4.91
C PRO A 189 8.25 6.65 -4.85
N GLN A 190 8.24 7.42 -5.93
CA GLN A 190 8.98 8.66 -6.01
C GLN A 190 8.23 9.75 -5.25
N ALA A 191 8.93 10.50 -4.40
CA ALA A 191 8.35 11.59 -3.64
C ALA A 191 8.90 12.94 -4.14
N ALA A 192 8.00 13.85 -4.48
CA ALA A 192 8.35 15.26 -4.66
C ALA A 192 8.27 15.99 -3.32
N ALA A 193 9.18 16.92 -3.08
CA ALA A 193 9.25 17.66 -1.82
C ALA A 193 9.75 19.09 -2.03
N THR A 194 9.43 19.95 -1.07
CA THR A 194 10.00 21.29 -0.95
C THR A 194 10.56 21.48 0.47
N SER A 195 11.73 22.08 0.59
CA SER A 195 12.37 22.31 1.89
C SER A 195 13.15 23.62 1.90
N GLY A 196 13.14 24.32 3.04
CA GLY A 196 13.85 25.58 3.20
C GLY A 196 13.39 26.67 2.23
N ASP A 197 14.35 27.30 1.55
CA ASP A 197 14.21 28.50 0.73
C ASP A 197 14.35 28.26 -0.79
N PRO A 198 13.22 28.05 -1.46
CA PRO A 198 12.61 26.76 -1.72
C PRO A 198 13.58 25.85 -2.50
N HIS A 199 14.09 24.81 -1.84
CA HIS A 199 14.73 23.68 -2.50
C HIS A 199 13.65 22.65 -2.85
N LEU A 200 13.43 22.46 -4.14
CA LEU A 200 12.44 21.54 -4.69
C LEU A 200 13.14 20.25 -5.14
N SER A 201 12.54 19.11 -4.85
CA SER A 201 12.85 17.84 -5.51
C SER A 201 11.61 17.38 -6.26
N THR A 202 11.74 17.09 -7.55
CA THR A 202 10.66 16.55 -8.39
C THR A 202 10.55 15.03 -8.24
N PHE A 203 9.48 14.44 -8.76
CA PHE A 203 9.26 12.99 -8.67
C PHE A 203 10.41 12.20 -9.29
N ASP A 204 10.92 12.61 -10.45
CA ASP A 204 12.08 11.99 -11.10
C ASP A 204 13.42 12.15 -10.34
N GLY A 205 13.41 12.77 -9.16
CA GLY A 205 14.59 12.99 -8.32
C GLY A 205 15.44 14.20 -8.74
N THR A 206 14.97 15.03 -9.67
CA THR A 206 15.69 16.25 -10.05
C THR A 206 15.54 17.34 -8.98
N PHE A 207 16.65 18.02 -8.66
CA PHE A 207 16.68 19.07 -7.65
C PHE A 207 16.74 20.47 -8.27
N TYR A 208 15.93 21.38 -7.74
CA TYR A 208 15.89 22.78 -8.15
C TYR A 208 15.95 23.70 -6.93
N THR A 209 16.50 24.90 -7.12
CA THR A 209 16.35 26.01 -6.17
C THR A 209 15.51 27.07 -6.85
N PHE A 210 14.36 27.40 -6.28
CA PHE A 210 13.39 28.28 -6.93
C PHE A 210 12.90 29.37 -5.98
N ASN A 211 13.57 30.53 -5.97
CA ASN A 211 13.23 31.67 -5.13
C ASN A 211 12.18 32.60 -5.79
N GLY A 212 11.09 32.02 -6.29
CA GLY A 212 9.99 32.78 -6.89
C GLY A 212 9.13 33.49 -5.84
N TYR A 213 8.66 34.71 -6.15
CA TYR A 213 7.63 35.41 -5.39
C TYR A 213 6.31 35.37 -6.17
N GLY A 214 5.31 34.70 -5.61
CA GLY A 214 4.01 34.56 -6.26
C GLY A 214 3.29 33.27 -5.88
N GLU A 215 2.35 32.88 -6.73
CA GLU A 215 1.53 31.68 -6.60
C GLU A 215 1.90 30.72 -7.74
N TYR A 216 2.07 29.45 -7.38
CA TYR A 216 2.56 28.43 -8.28
C TYR A 216 1.76 27.15 -8.13
N ILE A 217 1.51 26.47 -9.24
CA ILE A 217 1.02 25.10 -9.23
C ILE A 217 2.23 24.20 -9.00
N LEU A 218 2.26 23.52 -7.85
CA LEU A 218 3.34 22.62 -7.47
C LEU A 218 3.14 21.20 -8.04
N LEU A 219 1.88 20.80 -8.21
CA LEU A 219 1.50 19.51 -8.77
C LEU A 219 0.13 19.64 -9.43
N GLN A 220 -0.03 19.04 -10.60
CA GLN A 220 -1.32 18.89 -11.28
C GLN A 220 -1.33 17.56 -12.02
N VAL A 221 -2.38 16.76 -11.82
CA VAL A 221 -2.58 15.52 -12.58
C VAL A 221 -3.25 15.88 -13.92
N ASN A 222 -2.87 15.18 -15.00
CA ASN A 222 -3.47 15.39 -16.32
C ASN A 222 -5.01 15.21 -16.23
N ASN A 223 -5.76 16.16 -16.81
CA ASN A 223 -7.20 16.40 -16.57
C ASN A 223 -7.47 17.05 -15.20
N SER A 224 -7.11 18.33 -15.08
CA SER A 224 -7.04 19.24 -13.91
C SER A 224 -8.13 19.19 -12.83
N GLU A 225 -9.18 18.41 -13.00
CA GLU A 225 -10.24 18.22 -12.00
C GLU A 225 -9.85 17.21 -10.92
N ASP A 226 -8.95 16.25 -11.21
CA ASP A 226 -8.67 15.15 -10.27
C ASP A 226 -7.85 15.56 -9.05
N LEU A 227 -6.75 16.30 -9.24
CA LEU A 227 -5.85 16.71 -8.17
C LEU A 227 -4.93 17.87 -8.59
N GLU A 228 -4.90 18.93 -7.79
CA GLU A 228 -4.04 20.09 -7.97
C GLU A 228 -3.52 20.63 -6.62
N PHE A 229 -2.23 20.95 -6.55
CA PHE A 229 -1.60 21.60 -5.40
C PHE A 229 -1.12 22.98 -5.81
N GLN A 230 -1.57 24.00 -5.10
CA GLN A 230 -1.11 25.37 -5.27
C GLN A 230 -0.34 25.83 -4.05
N GLY A 231 0.77 26.53 -4.29
CA GLY A 231 1.64 27.07 -3.25
C GLY A 231 1.86 28.57 -3.42
N ARG A 232 1.78 29.32 -2.32
CA ARG A 232 2.19 30.74 -2.28
C ARG A 232 3.57 30.88 -1.68
N MET A 233 4.48 31.47 -2.43
CA MET A 233 5.86 31.75 -1.99
C MET A 233 6.05 33.25 -1.75
N ILE A 234 6.56 33.61 -0.57
CA ILE A 234 6.73 35.01 -0.12
C ILE A 234 8.19 35.26 0.30
N PRO A 235 8.79 36.43 0.01
CA PRO A 235 10.13 36.78 0.48
C PRO A 235 10.28 36.70 1.99
N ILE A 236 11.37 36.07 2.43
CA ILE A 236 11.77 36.04 3.84
C ILE A 236 12.31 37.42 4.22
N VAL A 237 11.92 37.90 5.40
CA VAL A 237 12.45 39.15 5.98
C VAL A 237 13.65 38.86 6.88
N ASP A 238 14.67 39.71 6.82
CA ASP A 238 15.81 39.64 7.74
C ASP A 238 15.47 40.23 9.13
N ASP A 239 16.41 40.13 10.07
CA ASP A 239 16.25 40.66 11.44
C ASP A 239 16.00 42.18 11.49
N GLN A 240 16.21 42.88 10.38
CA GLN A 240 16.02 44.32 10.22
C GLN A 240 14.72 44.64 9.45
N GLY A 241 13.89 43.63 9.16
CA GLY A 241 12.62 43.76 8.44
C GLY A 241 12.78 43.96 6.93
N ARG A 242 13.98 43.82 6.36
CA ARG A 242 14.21 43.97 4.93
C ARG A 242 13.95 42.67 4.20
N ARG A 243 13.34 42.75 3.03
CA ARG A 243 13.12 41.59 2.15
C ARG A 243 14.45 41.05 1.66
N THR A 244 14.62 39.74 1.77
CA THR A 244 15.75 39.01 1.19
C THR A 244 15.39 38.48 -0.20
N ASN A 245 16.39 37.97 -0.93
CA ASN A 245 16.16 37.26 -2.20
C ASN A 245 15.66 35.82 -1.99
N ALA A 246 15.59 35.35 -0.73
CA ALA A 246 15.07 34.04 -0.40
C ALA A 246 13.56 34.11 -0.24
N THR A 247 12.83 33.11 -0.76
CA THR A 247 11.39 32.98 -0.54
C THR A 247 11.07 31.75 0.29
N ALA A 248 9.91 31.75 0.95
CA ALA A 248 9.39 30.62 1.70
C ALA A 248 7.99 30.29 1.22
N LEU A 249 7.66 29.00 1.14
CA LEU A 249 6.30 28.53 0.95
C LEU A 249 5.50 28.84 2.23
N THR A 250 4.53 29.74 2.16
CA THR A 250 3.72 30.16 3.32
C THR A 250 2.33 29.56 3.34
N THR A 251 1.83 29.14 2.17
CA THR A 251 0.47 28.63 2.01
C THR A 251 0.48 27.48 1.01
N LEU A 252 -0.24 26.41 1.33
CA LEU A 252 -0.46 25.25 0.47
C LEU A 252 -1.96 24.97 0.42
N VAL A 253 -2.52 24.89 -0.79
CA VAL A 253 -3.93 24.59 -1.05
C VAL A 253 -3.99 23.36 -1.95
N VAL A 254 -4.96 22.47 -1.69
CA VAL A 254 -5.17 21.24 -2.45
C VAL A 254 -6.60 21.20 -2.97
N ARG A 255 -6.78 20.98 -4.28
CA ARG A 255 -8.08 20.73 -4.92
C ARG A 255 -8.11 19.29 -5.41
N ALA A 256 -9.22 18.59 -5.19
CA ALA A 256 -9.49 17.26 -5.74
C ALA A 256 -10.89 17.20 -6.36
N ALA A 257 -11.20 16.18 -7.17
CA ALA A 257 -12.43 16.08 -7.99
C ALA A 257 -13.77 16.34 -7.27
N ALA A 258 -13.86 16.07 -5.97
CA ALA A 258 -15.06 16.30 -5.16
C ALA A 258 -14.93 17.47 -4.17
N SER A 259 -13.87 18.27 -4.27
CA SER A 259 -13.67 19.47 -3.44
C SER A 259 -14.29 20.68 -4.12
N ASP A 260 -15.16 21.39 -3.40
CA ASP A 260 -15.54 22.75 -3.80
C ASP A 260 -14.29 23.64 -3.84
N THR A 261 -14.28 24.57 -4.78
CA THR A 261 -13.20 25.54 -5.00
C THR A 261 -12.83 26.27 -3.71
N VAL A 262 -11.55 26.30 -3.36
CA VAL A 262 -11.04 27.13 -2.27
C VAL A 262 -10.07 28.16 -2.84
N GLN A 263 -10.48 29.43 -2.72
CA GLN A 263 -9.69 30.63 -3.01
C GLN A 263 -8.55 30.82 -1.99
#